data_AF-A0A285UJP4-F1
#
_entry.id   AF-A0A285UJP4-F1
#
_cell.length_a   1.000
_cell.length_b   1.000
_cell.length_c   1.000
_cell.angle_alpha   90.00
_cell.angle_beta   90.00
_cell.angle_gamma   90.00
#
_symmetry.space_group_name_H-M   'P 1'
#
loop_
_entity.id
_entity.type
_entity.pdbx_description
1 polymer ?
#
loop_
_entity_poly.entity_id
_entity_poly.type
_entity_poly.pdbx_seq_one_letter_code
_entity_poly.pdbx_strand_id
1 'polypeptide(L)'
;MDLRMDHSSKTVAGRSCGTCTLCCRLPEIDLFEKPANVWCRHCIEEKGCSIYEHRPSVCRDFLCLWMTDEALGEEWEPARSHMMIYRQGPQITLLVDPDHADIWCSEPYHTQLQAWASESEPTGGYVIVFWQDDVFEI
;
A
#
# COMPACT_ATOMS: atom_id res chain seq x y z
N MET A 1 -23.85 16.48 18.28
CA MET A 1 -23.27 16.92 17.00
C MET A 1 -22.45 15.75 16.48
N ASP A 2 -23.15 14.77 15.91
CA ASP A 2 -22.56 13.51 15.47
C ASP A 2 -21.75 13.75 14.20
N LEU A 3 -20.43 13.81 14.32
CA LEU A 3 -19.51 13.71 13.19
C LEU A 3 -19.50 12.24 12.74
N ARG A 4 -20.50 11.86 11.93
CA ARG A 4 -20.38 10.68 11.09
C ARG A 4 -19.24 10.94 10.10
N MET A 5 -18.07 10.38 10.38
CA MET A 5 -17.00 10.22 9.39
C MET A 5 -17.54 9.33 8.27
N ASP A 6 -17.93 9.97 7.18
CA ASP A 6 -18.21 9.34 5.90
C ASP A 6 -16.92 8.62 5.43
N HIS A 7 -16.91 7.29 5.56
CA HIS A 7 -15.84 6.42 5.06
C HIS A 7 -16.08 6.02 3.59
N SER A 8 -16.73 6.87 2.79
CA SER A 8 -16.77 6.69 1.34
C SER A 8 -15.35 6.80 0.81
N SER A 9 -14.70 5.65 0.64
CA SER A 9 -13.40 5.52 -0.02
C SER A 9 -13.56 5.94 -1.48
N LYS A 10 -13.48 7.25 -1.72
CA LYS A 10 -13.48 7.83 -3.05
C LYS A 10 -12.15 7.51 -3.70
N THR A 11 -12.17 6.63 -4.69
CA THR A 11 -10.99 6.41 -5.54
C THR A 11 -10.69 7.67 -6.35
N VAL A 12 -9.41 7.99 -6.52
CA VAL A 12 -8.96 9.05 -7.44
C VAL A 12 -9.39 8.69 -8.86
N ALA A 13 -9.95 9.66 -9.59
CA ALA A 13 -10.45 9.42 -10.94
C ALA A 13 -9.31 8.95 -11.87
N GLY A 14 -9.56 7.86 -12.61
CA GLY A 14 -8.58 7.27 -13.53
C GLY A 14 -7.64 6.22 -12.92
N ARG A 15 -7.61 6.08 -11.59
CA ARG A 15 -6.80 5.04 -10.93
C ARG A 15 -7.55 3.72 -10.85
N SER A 16 -6.85 2.62 -11.13
CA SER A 16 -7.37 1.27 -11.02
C SER A 16 -6.26 0.29 -10.71
N CYS A 17 -6.59 -0.89 -10.15
CA CYS A 17 -5.60 -1.92 -9.85
C CYS A 17 -4.87 -2.45 -11.11
N GLY A 18 -5.45 -2.34 -12.31
CA GLY A 18 -4.80 -2.71 -13.56
C GLY A 18 -4.08 -4.07 -13.53
N THR A 19 -2.82 -4.08 -13.94
CA THR A 19 -1.89 -5.23 -13.86
C THR A 19 -1.12 -5.29 -12.54
N CYS A 20 -1.27 -4.29 -11.66
CA CYS A 20 -0.61 -4.27 -10.36
C CYS A 20 -1.09 -5.44 -9.49
N THR A 21 -0.14 -6.14 -8.88
CA THR A 21 -0.41 -7.34 -8.07
C THR A 21 0.25 -7.31 -6.69
N LEU A 22 0.85 -6.19 -6.27
CA LEU A 22 1.59 -6.12 -5.00
C LEU A 22 0.73 -6.35 -3.75
N CYS A 23 -0.57 -6.02 -3.78
CA CYS A 23 -1.49 -6.36 -2.68
C CYS A 23 -1.68 -7.89 -2.50
N CYS A 24 -1.37 -8.68 -3.53
CA CYS A 24 -1.41 -10.14 -3.46
C CYS A 24 -0.08 -10.74 -2.97
N ARG A 25 1.04 -9.99 -2.98
CA ARG A 25 2.36 -10.46 -2.55
C ARG A 25 2.69 -9.96 -1.14
N LEU A 26 2.65 -8.64 -0.96
CA LEU A 26 3.32 -7.98 0.15
C LEU A 26 2.67 -8.21 1.53
N PRO A 27 1.38 -7.93 1.75
CA PRO A 27 0.80 -8.00 3.08
C PRO A 27 0.62 -9.45 3.53
N GLU A 28 0.72 -9.72 4.83
CA GLU A 28 0.15 -10.93 5.41
C GLU A 28 -1.38 -10.86 5.40
N ILE A 29 -2.05 -11.99 5.17
CA ILE A 29 -3.50 -12.09 5.24
C ILE A 29 -3.90 -13.35 6.01
N ASP A 30 -4.22 -13.17 7.29
CA ASP A 30 -4.59 -14.25 8.22
C ASP A 30 -5.80 -15.06 7.76
N LEU A 31 -6.80 -14.38 7.15
CA LEU A 31 -8.09 -14.97 6.78
C LEU A 31 -7.98 -16.24 5.94
N PHE A 32 -6.91 -16.37 5.16
CA PHE A 32 -6.63 -17.54 4.33
C PHE A 32 -5.15 -17.92 4.37
N GLU A 33 -4.49 -17.66 5.50
CA GLU A 33 -3.12 -18.08 5.81
C GLU A 33 -2.13 -17.71 4.70
N LYS A 34 -2.20 -16.48 4.19
CA LYS A 34 -1.23 -15.97 3.20
C LYS A 34 -0.10 -15.24 3.92
N PRO A 35 1.13 -15.80 3.97
CA PRO A 35 2.25 -15.10 4.59
C PRO A 35 2.58 -13.79 3.87
N ALA A 36 3.19 -12.84 4.58
CA ALA A 36 3.79 -11.66 3.97
C ALA A 36 4.84 -12.06 2.92
N ASN A 37 5.02 -11.21 1.90
CA ASN A 37 6.02 -11.38 0.83
C ASN A 37 5.88 -12.64 -0.05
N VAL A 38 4.86 -13.46 0.18
CA VAL A 38 4.52 -14.65 -0.62
C VAL A 38 3.32 -14.36 -1.52
N TRP A 39 3.43 -14.80 -2.78
CA TRP A 39 2.34 -14.70 -3.74
C TRP A 39 1.09 -15.44 -3.28
N CYS A 40 -0.05 -14.74 -3.26
CA CYS A 40 -1.35 -15.37 -3.11
C CYS A 40 -1.55 -16.42 -4.20
N ARG A 41 -2.04 -17.61 -3.81
CA ARG A 41 -2.33 -18.73 -4.73
C ARG A 41 -3.28 -18.40 -5.89
N HIS A 42 -4.06 -17.32 -5.78
CA HIS A 42 -4.99 -16.88 -6.80
C HIS A 42 -4.43 -15.79 -7.71
N CYS A 43 -3.26 -15.24 -7.36
CA CYS A 43 -2.63 -14.18 -8.13
C CYS A 43 -1.92 -14.77 -9.34
N ILE A 44 -2.08 -14.13 -10.49
CA ILE A 44 -1.20 -14.28 -11.63
C ILE A 44 -0.40 -12.97 -11.68
N GLU A 45 0.87 -13.05 -11.34
CA GLU A 45 1.80 -11.91 -11.33
C GLU A 45 1.67 -11.08 -12.60
N GLU A 46 1.63 -9.76 -12.43
CA GLU A 46 1.43 -8.74 -13.49
C GLU A 46 0.15 -8.89 -14.34
N LYS A 47 -0.78 -9.77 -13.94
CA LYS A 47 -2.06 -9.99 -14.64
C LYS A 47 -3.28 -9.82 -13.74
N GLY A 48 -3.11 -9.90 -12.42
CA GLY A 48 -4.17 -9.70 -11.44
C GLY A 48 -4.66 -11.00 -10.78
N CYS A 49 -5.77 -10.89 -10.05
CA CYS A 49 -6.37 -12.02 -9.35
C CYS A 49 -7.22 -12.88 -10.30
N SER A 50 -6.92 -14.17 -10.41
CA SER A 50 -7.69 -15.13 -11.22
C SER A 50 -9.14 -15.33 -10.75
N ILE A 51 -9.45 -14.97 -9.50
CA ILE A 51 -10.80 -15.02 -8.92
C ILE A 51 -11.32 -13.62 -8.60
N TYR A 52 -10.93 -12.58 -9.35
CA TYR A 52 -11.19 -11.18 -9.01
C TYR A 52 -12.65 -10.92 -8.60
N GLU A 53 -13.63 -11.41 -9.35
CA GLU A 53 -15.06 -11.23 -9.03
C GLU A 53 -15.49 -11.89 -7.72
N HIS A 54 -14.81 -12.96 -7.31
CA HIS A 54 -15.08 -13.77 -6.13
C HIS A 54 -14.06 -13.53 -5.00
N ARG A 55 -13.24 -12.48 -5.11
CA ARG A 55 -12.21 -12.18 -4.12
C ARG A 55 -12.82 -12.00 -2.72
N PRO A 56 -12.16 -12.52 -1.66
CA PRO A 56 -12.59 -12.33 -0.27
C PRO A 56 -12.79 -10.85 0.08
N SER A 57 -13.62 -10.55 1.08
CA SER A 57 -13.93 -9.17 1.48
C SER A 57 -12.67 -8.36 1.79
N VAL A 58 -11.69 -8.95 2.50
CA VAL A 58 -10.41 -8.29 2.79
C VAL A 58 -9.67 -7.81 1.54
N CYS A 59 -9.76 -8.54 0.42
CA CYS A 59 -9.19 -8.13 -0.86
C CYS A 59 -10.10 -7.19 -1.66
N ARG A 60 -11.41 -7.22 -1.42
CA ARG A 60 -12.40 -6.37 -2.11
C ARG A 60 -12.45 -4.97 -1.55
N ASP A 61 -12.34 -4.87 -0.23
CA ASP A 61 -12.54 -3.65 0.53
C ASP A 61 -11.23 -2.86 0.67
N PHE A 62 -10.10 -3.48 0.36
CA PHE A 62 -8.80 -2.84 0.38
C PHE A 62 -8.56 -1.96 -0.86
N LEU A 63 -8.12 -0.73 -0.62
CA LEU A 63 -7.57 0.18 -1.62
C LEU A 63 -6.25 0.72 -1.08
N CYS A 64 -5.17 0.61 -1.87
CA CYS A 64 -3.87 1.19 -1.50
C CYS A 64 -3.96 2.72 -1.49
N LEU A 65 -3.03 3.39 -0.81
CA LEU A 65 -3.08 4.84 -0.64
C LEU A 65 -3.05 5.58 -1.98
N TRP A 66 -2.29 5.07 -2.96
CA TRP A 66 -2.30 5.61 -4.32
C TRP A 66 -3.69 5.58 -4.96
N MET A 67 -4.53 4.58 -4.70
CA MET A 67 -5.90 4.55 -5.24
C MET A 67 -6.80 5.64 -4.66
N THR A 68 -6.50 6.17 -3.47
CA THR A 68 -7.41 7.03 -2.69
C THR A 68 -6.88 8.44 -2.44
N ASP A 69 -5.57 8.66 -2.56
CA ASP A 69 -4.92 9.93 -2.22
C ASP A 69 -4.37 10.61 -3.48
N GLU A 70 -5.00 11.73 -3.87
CA GLU A 70 -4.62 12.51 -5.05
C GLU A 70 -3.25 13.19 -4.92
N ALA A 71 -2.71 13.32 -3.70
CA ALA A 71 -1.40 13.90 -3.46
C ALA A 71 -0.24 12.95 -3.85
N LEU A 72 -0.50 11.64 -3.94
CA LEU A 72 0.49 10.67 -4.44
C LEU A 72 0.51 10.75 -5.96
N GLY A 73 1.64 11.11 -6.56
CA GLY A 73 1.82 11.14 -8.01
C GLY A 73 1.86 9.74 -8.66
N GLU A 74 2.04 9.73 -9.98
CA GLU A 74 2.14 8.51 -10.79
C GLU A 74 3.40 7.69 -10.49
N GLU A 75 4.46 8.33 -9.99
CA GLU A 75 5.66 7.68 -9.47
C GLU A 75 5.36 6.74 -8.31
N TRP A 76 4.27 6.96 -7.55
CA TRP A 76 3.85 6.11 -6.45
C TRP A 76 2.89 4.98 -6.86
N GLU A 77 2.54 4.86 -8.14
CA GLU A 77 1.78 3.72 -8.63
C GLU A 77 2.54 2.43 -8.26
N PRO A 78 1.94 1.47 -7.54
CA PRO A 78 2.71 0.36 -6.99
C PRO A 78 3.42 -0.52 -8.05
N ALA A 79 2.85 -0.62 -9.26
CA ALA A 79 3.50 -1.32 -10.37
C ALA A 79 4.75 -0.60 -10.91
N ARG A 80 4.92 0.69 -10.60
CA ARG A 80 6.07 1.51 -11.00
C ARG A 80 7.06 1.70 -9.85
N SER A 81 6.56 1.91 -8.64
CA SER A 81 7.37 2.18 -7.45
C SER A 81 7.92 0.92 -6.79
N HIS A 82 7.37 -0.26 -7.13
CA HIS A 82 7.64 -1.51 -6.43
C HIS A 82 7.32 -1.44 -4.92
N MET A 83 6.39 -0.55 -4.54
CA MET A 83 5.98 -0.32 -3.16
C MET A 83 4.46 -0.21 -3.05
N MET A 84 3.89 -0.79 -1.99
CA MET A 84 2.47 -0.62 -1.66
C MET A 84 2.31 0.17 -0.37
N ILE A 85 1.52 1.23 -0.43
CA ILE A 85 1.27 2.12 0.71
C ILE A 85 -0.16 1.93 1.21
N TYR A 86 -0.37 1.95 2.52
CA TYR A 86 -1.70 2.08 3.12
C TYR A 86 -1.62 2.84 4.45
N ARG A 87 -2.76 3.33 4.93
CA ARG A 87 -2.90 4.03 6.22
C ARG A 87 -3.71 3.20 7.21
N GLN A 88 -3.26 3.13 8.46
CA GLN A 88 -3.99 2.53 9.58
C GLN A 88 -3.88 3.45 10.79
N GLY A 89 -4.95 4.19 11.08
CA GLY A 89 -4.93 5.21 12.13
C GLY A 89 -3.83 6.26 11.88
N PRO A 90 -2.93 6.51 12.83
CA PRO A 90 -1.85 7.49 12.69
C PRO A 90 -0.67 7.00 11.81
N GLN A 91 -0.62 5.71 11.47
CA GLN A 91 0.51 5.10 10.76
C GLN A 91 0.31 5.13 9.24
N ILE A 92 1.30 5.65 8.52
CA ILE A 92 1.51 5.36 7.10
C ILE A 92 2.45 4.16 7.02
N THR A 93 2.02 3.11 6.32
CA THR A 93 2.81 1.90 6.12
C THR A 93 3.21 1.77 4.66
N LEU A 94 4.51 1.61 4.41
CA LEU A 94 5.08 1.20 3.14
C LEU A 94 5.50 -0.27 3.23
N LEU A 95 5.01 -1.09 2.32
CA LEU A 95 5.57 -2.42 2.07
C LEU A 95 6.39 -2.36 0.79
N VAL A 96 7.66 -2.76 0.84
CA VAL A 96 8.59 -2.75 -0.29
C VAL A 96 8.65 -4.14 -0.91
N ASP A 97 8.59 -4.25 -2.24
CA ASP A 97 8.81 -5.52 -2.95
C ASP A 97 10.18 -6.10 -2.55
N PRO A 98 10.24 -7.38 -2.08
CA PRO A 98 11.49 -8.05 -1.74
C PRO A 98 12.56 -7.97 -2.82
N ASP A 99 12.16 -7.93 -4.10
CA ASP A 99 13.08 -7.91 -5.24
C ASP A 99 13.66 -6.50 -5.51
N HIS A 100 13.24 -5.48 -4.74
CA HIS A 100 13.57 -4.06 -4.92
C HIS A 100 13.96 -3.37 -3.59
N ALA A 101 14.79 -4.04 -2.79
CA ALA A 101 15.10 -3.70 -1.39
C ALA A 101 15.31 -2.21 -1.07
N ASP A 102 16.11 -1.52 -1.87
CA ASP A 102 16.55 -0.15 -1.57
C ASP A 102 15.83 0.91 -2.41
N ILE A 103 14.77 0.55 -3.15
CA ILE A 103 14.10 1.51 -4.04
C ILE A 103 13.53 2.72 -3.28
N TRP A 104 13.05 2.50 -2.05
CA TRP A 104 12.51 3.55 -1.19
C TRP A 104 13.55 4.59 -0.74
N CYS A 105 14.85 4.24 -0.79
CA CYS A 105 15.96 5.15 -0.52
C CYS A 105 16.31 6.05 -1.72
N SER A 106 15.74 5.79 -2.89
CA SER A 106 15.97 6.60 -4.09
C SER A 106 15.02 7.79 -4.17
N GLU A 107 15.44 8.85 -4.86
CA GLU A 107 14.57 9.97 -5.16
C GLU A 107 13.54 9.59 -6.24
N PRO A 108 12.28 10.06 -6.15
CA PRO A 108 11.77 11.06 -5.20
C PRO A 108 11.27 10.49 -3.86
N TYR A 109 11.31 9.17 -3.70
CA TYR A 109 10.65 8.47 -2.59
C TYR A 109 11.24 8.84 -1.23
N HIS A 110 12.57 8.83 -1.12
CA HIS A 110 13.25 9.10 0.15
C HIS A 110 12.90 10.49 0.71
N THR A 111 13.03 11.55 -0.09
CA THR A 111 12.66 12.91 0.33
C THR A 111 11.19 13.00 0.74
N GLN A 112 10.29 12.34 0.02
CA GLN A 112 8.87 12.40 0.31
C GLN A 112 8.47 11.60 1.56
N LEU A 113 9.15 10.48 1.84
CA LEU A 113 8.96 9.73 3.09
C LEU A 113 9.35 10.57 4.31
N GLN A 114 10.49 11.27 4.24
CA GLN A 114 10.93 12.18 5.30
C GLN A 114 9.94 13.35 5.51
N ALA A 115 9.38 13.87 4.42
CA ALA A 115 8.35 14.90 4.51
C ALA A 115 7.08 14.38 5.21
N TRP A 116 6.58 13.20 4.83
CA TRP A 116 5.42 12.60 5.50
C TRP A 116 5.65 12.32 6.98
N ALA A 117 6.84 11.85 7.37
CA ALA A 117 7.20 11.66 8.77
C ALA A 117 7.16 12.99 9.53
N SER A 118 7.84 14.01 9.01
CA SER A 118 7.90 15.35 9.62
C SER A 118 6.53 16.04 9.72
N GLU A 119 5.68 15.89 8.70
CA GLU A 119 4.34 16.49 8.66
C GLU A 119 3.36 15.82 9.62
N SER A 120 3.53 14.52 9.88
CA SER A 120 2.61 13.73 10.69
C SER A 120 2.97 13.72 12.18
N GLU A 121 4.26 13.90 12.52
CA GLU A 121 4.78 13.92 13.89
C GLU A 121 3.99 14.85 14.85
N PRO A 122 3.64 16.11 14.49
CA PRO A 122 2.92 17.01 15.41
C PRO A 122 1.53 16.50 15.82
N THR A 123 0.97 15.56 15.05
CA THR A 123 -0.32 14.92 15.32
C THR A 123 -0.18 13.50 15.86
N GLY A 124 1.04 13.06 16.16
CA GLY A 124 1.36 11.71 16.61
C GLY A 124 1.33 10.66 15.49
N GLY A 125 1.34 11.10 14.23
CA GLY A 125 1.51 10.22 13.08
C GLY A 125 2.96 9.85 12.85
N TYR A 126 3.18 8.75 12.13
CA TYR A 126 4.51 8.22 11.85
C TYR A 126 4.50 7.35 10.57
N VAL A 127 5.68 7.15 9.98
CA VAL A 127 5.86 6.40 8.73
C VAL A 127 6.74 5.20 9.00
N ILE A 128 6.25 4.00 8.67
CA ILE A 128 7.01 2.76 8.77
C ILE A 128 7.20 2.17 7.38
N VAL A 129 8.44 1.80 7.07
CA VAL A 129 8.82 1.02 5.89
C VAL A 129 9.14 -0.40 6.32
N PHE A 130 8.52 -1.37 5.67
CA PHE A 130 8.84 -2.80 5.80
C PHE A 130 9.53 -3.30 4.53
N TRP A 131 10.66 -3.99 4.71
CA TRP A 131 11.27 -4.81 3.67
C TRP A 131 11.61 -6.18 4.26
N GLN A 132 10.91 -7.21 3.78
CA GLN A 132 10.96 -8.55 4.39
C GLN A 132 10.68 -8.48 5.90
N ASP A 133 11.66 -8.86 6.72
CA ASP A 133 11.58 -8.85 8.18
C ASP A 133 12.16 -7.56 8.79
N ASP A 134 12.76 -6.70 7.97
CA ASP A 134 13.34 -5.43 8.41
C ASP A 134 12.26 -4.34 8.49
N VAL A 135 12.36 -3.52 9.53
CA VAL A 135 11.42 -2.44 9.84
C VAL A 135 12.20 -1.15 10.06
N PHE A 136 11.83 -0.11 9.32
CA PHE A 136 12.43 1.21 9.39
C PHE A 136 11.36 2.24 9.76
N GLU A 137 11.56 2.94 10.87
CA GLU A 137 10.85 4.19 11.15
C GLU A 137 11.60 5.33 10.47
N ILE A 138 10.88 6.12 9.68
CA ILE A 138 11.44 7.23 8.88
C ILE A 138 11.54 8.50 9.72
#